data_AF-A0A7T1T2J4-F1
#
_entry.id   AF-A0A7T1T2J4-F1
#
_cell.length_a   1.000
_cell.length_b   1.000
_cell.length_c   1.000
_cell.angle_alpha   90.00
_cell.angle_beta   90.00
_cell.angle_gamma   90.00
#
_symmetry.space_group_name_H-M   'P 1'
#
loop_
_entity.id
_entity.type
_entity.pdbx_description
1 polymer ?
#
loop_
_entity_poly.entity_id
_entity_poly.type
_entity_poly.pdbx_seq_one_letter_code
_entity_poly.pdbx_strand_id
1 'polypeptide(L)'
;MTTPTGIHIVWDWNGTLKDDVTDLTGALNAAMTVLGAPPLTTETYRAQHRLPIRDFYADLLGRPLTDTEWAAAEIAWSRHMAQRTPTLRHGAKQLLEAVRAQGHTQSLLSLASHATVHDEVAALNLGSHFVSIDGRRTSTITGKTGALAEHLFALVPTVDPERVLVIGDTLDDAHAARTCGAHPVLVTGGLQTTDQLHQAGVPVAESLEAAVQVGLAVIDPDARALHHDGAGELAPLPDHRHVDTTWWRTLWHRHAHVTIPLRRRGLVCDVEFGNNDYLIHARLPGNGVLIIGPQEDPPNLTPGRPEGWLVTLEHPDQIQDVVYDSRPGGPHQRHGPDIAPLLQAIDVRLTNLGLLSNPPRTPTATSGMPLPPGAGPLEPGRNHRR
;
A
#
# COMPACT_ATOMS: atom_id res chain seq x y z
N MET A 1 -14.32 23.76 10.51
CA MET A 1 -14.00 22.43 11.08
C MET A 1 -12.53 22.49 11.46
N THR A 2 -12.23 22.25 12.73
CA THR A 2 -10.84 22.22 13.25
C THR A 2 -10.06 21.13 12.53
N THR A 3 -8.82 21.41 12.13
CA THR A 3 -7.88 20.43 11.59
C THR A 3 -7.78 19.24 12.56
N PRO A 4 -7.81 17.98 12.07
CA PRO A 4 -7.61 16.81 12.93
C PRO A 4 -6.27 16.93 13.65
N THR A 5 -6.28 16.99 14.98
CA THR A 5 -5.04 17.11 15.78
C THR A 5 -4.35 15.76 15.97
N GLY A 6 -5.10 14.66 15.94
CA GLY A 6 -4.57 13.29 16.04
C GLY A 6 -3.94 12.80 14.74
N ILE A 7 -3.03 11.83 14.85
CA ILE A 7 -2.54 11.08 13.69
C ILE A 7 -3.56 10.03 13.24
N HIS A 8 -3.36 9.52 12.02
CA HIS A 8 -4.08 8.37 11.51
C HIS A 8 -3.15 7.17 11.39
N ILE A 9 -3.54 6.01 11.91
CA ILE A 9 -2.75 4.77 11.84
C ILE A 9 -3.42 3.78 10.88
N VAL A 10 -2.73 3.43 9.79
CA VAL A 10 -3.10 2.35 8.89
C VAL A 10 -2.38 1.08 9.34
N TRP A 11 -3.15 0.08 9.75
CA TRP A 11 -2.63 -1.21 10.15
C TRP A 11 -2.67 -2.20 9.00
N ASP A 12 -1.56 -2.91 8.77
CA ASP A 12 -1.62 -4.18 8.08
C ASP A 12 -2.28 -5.27 8.95
N TRP A 13 -2.76 -6.33 8.31
CA TRP A 13 -3.48 -7.41 8.99
C TRP A 13 -2.60 -8.63 9.27
N ASN A 14 -2.26 -9.39 8.23
CA ASN A 14 -1.56 -10.67 8.33
C ASN A 14 -0.12 -10.45 8.79
N GLY A 15 0.36 -11.21 9.77
CA GLY A 15 1.69 -10.97 10.33
C GLY A 15 1.85 -9.61 11.02
N THR A 16 0.79 -8.80 11.19
CA THR A 16 0.84 -7.50 11.85
C THR A 16 -0.10 -7.43 13.06
N LEU A 17 -1.41 -7.27 12.86
CA LEU A 17 -2.40 -7.35 13.93
C LEU A 17 -2.79 -8.80 14.21
N LYS A 18 -2.90 -9.61 13.15
CA LYS A 18 -3.15 -11.04 13.20
C LYS A 18 -1.82 -11.77 13.38
N ASP A 19 -1.79 -12.69 14.34
CA ASP A 19 -0.68 -13.60 14.57
C ASP A 19 -0.94 -14.92 13.83
N ASP A 20 -0.54 -14.98 12.56
CA ASP A 20 -0.86 -16.10 11.66
C ASP A 20 0.36 -16.79 11.04
N VAL A 21 1.58 -16.41 11.40
CA VAL A 21 2.79 -17.00 10.80
C VAL A 21 2.88 -18.52 11.06
N THR A 22 2.41 -18.96 12.22
CA THR A 22 2.34 -20.39 12.57
C THR A 22 1.25 -21.11 11.77
N ASP A 23 0.10 -20.47 11.53
CA ASP A 23 -0.97 -21.01 10.71
C ASP A 23 -0.55 -21.13 9.24
N LEU A 24 0.15 -20.12 8.71
CA LEU A 24 0.74 -20.12 7.37
C LEU A 24 1.76 -21.26 7.22
N THR A 25 2.64 -21.44 8.22
CA THR A 25 3.61 -22.55 8.23
C THR A 25 2.90 -23.91 8.30
N GLY A 26 1.86 -24.03 9.12
CA GLY A 26 1.05 -25.25 9.23
C GLY A 26 0.35 -25.62 7.93
N ALA A 27 -0.23 -24.64 7.25
CA ALA A 27 -0.88 -24.82 5.96
C ALA A 27 0.12 -25.18 4.87
N LEU A 28 1.32 -24.59 4.90
CA LEU A 28 2.43 -25.01 4.03
C LEU A 28 2.84 -26.46 4.29
N ASN A 29 2.99 -26.87 5.54
CA ASN A 29 3.35 -28.23 5.89
C ASN A 29 2.27 -29.26 5.51
N ALA A 30 0.99 -28.86 5.53
CA ALA A 30 -0.10 -29.68 5.01
C ALA A 30 0.04 -29.91 3.49
N ALA A 31 0.40 -28.88 2.72
CA ALA A 31 0.69 -29.01 1.30
C ALA A 31 1.95 -29.85 1.04
N MET A 32 3.05 -29.62 1.77
CA MET A 32 4.28 -30.41 1.65
C MET A 32 4.05 -31.90 1.91
N THR A 33 3.19 -32.25 2.87
CA THR A 33 2.80 -33.64 3.16
C THR A 33 2.17 -34.31 1.94
N VAL A 34 1.26 -33.62 1.23
CA VAL A 34 0.61 -34.15 0.02
C VAL A 34 1.62 -34.30 -1.13
N LEU A 35 2.63 -33.43 -1.18
CA LEU A 35 3.70 -33.47 -2.17
C LEU A 35 4.82 -34.47 -1.83
N GLY A 36 4.72 -35.19 -0.71
CA GLY A 36 5.70 -36.19 -0.28
C GLY A 36 7.00 -35.59 0.26
N ALA A 37 6.96 -34.36 0.75
CA ALA A 37 8.13 -33.62 1.23
C ALA A 37 8.10 -33.40 2.76
N PRO A 38 9.27 -33.26 3.40
CA PRO A 38 9.35 -33.03 4.85
C PRO A 38 8.77 -31.66 5.23
N PRO A 39 8.27 -31.51 6.47
CA PRO A 39 7.79 -30.22 6.96
C PRO A 39 8.95 -29.23 7.17
N LEU A 40 8.63 -27.95 7.06
CA LEU A 40 9.50 -26.83 7.38
C LEU A 40 9.21 -26.30 8.79
N THR A 41 10.24 -25.76 9.43
CA THR A 41 10.06 -24.91 10.62
C THR A 41 9.59 -23.52 10.19
N THR A 42 8.95 -22.78 11.11
CA THR A 42 8.55 -21.39 10.86
C THR A 42 9.74 -20.49 10.55
N GLU A 43 10.88 -20.72 11.20
CA GLU A 43 12.12 -19.99 10.93
C GLU A 43 12.59 -20.20 9.49
N THR A 44 12.64 -21.45 9.02
CA THR A 44 13.02 -21.76 7.64
C THR A 44 12.01 -21.21 6.65
N TYR A 45 10.71 -21.31 6.94
CA TYR A 45 9.66 -20.73 6.12
C TYR A 45 9.88 -19.23 5.92
N ARG A 46 10.04 -18.46 7.00
CA ARG A 46 10.26 -17.00 6.94
C ARG A 46 11.54 -16.63 6.20
N ALA A 47 12.62 -17.37 6.43
CA ALA A 47 13.91 -17.09 5.80
C ALA A 47 13.91 -17.33 4.28
N GLN A 48 13.12 -18.28 3.80
CA GLN A 48 13.10 -18.70 2.39
C GLN A 48 11.86 -18.23 1.62
N HIS A 49 10.84 -17.72 2.32
CA HIS A 49 9.58 -17.31 1.72
C HIS A 49 9.79 -16.30 0.60
N ARG A 50 9.26 -16.62 -0.58
CA ARG A 50 9.30 -15.76 -1.75
C ARG A 50 8.08 -16.00 -2.65
N LEU A 51 7.75 -15.00 -3.46
CA LEU A 51 6.79 -15.14 -4.55
C LEU A 51 7.52 -15.39 -5.87
N PRO A 52 6.87 -16.03 -6.86
CA PRO A 52 5.57 -16.71 -6.80
C PRO A 52 5.59 -17.95 -5.89
N ILE A 53 4.49 -18.25 -5.17
CA ILE A 53 4.45 -19.37 -4.22
C ILE A 53 4.67 -20.73 -4.92
N ARG A 54 4.13 -20.94 -6.13
CA ARG A 54 4.36 -22.20 -6.87
C ARG A 54 5.85 -22.46 -7.11
N ASP A 55 6.60 -21.42 -7.46
CA ASP A 55 8.04 -21.51 -7.67
C ASP A 55 8.78 -21.75 -6.35
N PHE A 56 8.31 -21.15 -5.27
CA PHE A 56 8.84 -21.44 -3.93
C PHE A 56 8.70 -22.92 -3.56
N TYR A 57 7.53 -23.54 -3.78
CA TYR A 57 7.39 -24.99 -3.56
C TYR A 57 8.26 -25.81 -4.51
N ALA A 58 8.40 -25.38 -5.77
CA ALA A 58 9.26 -26.07 -6.73
C ALA A 58 10.73 -26.08 -6.27
N ASP A 59 11.22 -24.97 -5.73
CA ASP A 59 12.56 -24.88 -5.15
C ASP A 59 12.73 -25.79 -3.93
N LEU A 60 11.76 -25.80 -3.01
CA LEU A 60 11.78 -26.67 -1.83
C LEU A 60 11.82 -28.16 -2.22
N LEU A 61 11.20 -28.52 -3.34
CA LEU A 61 11.19 -29.88 -3.88
C LEU A 61 12.38 -30.20 -4.80
N GLY A 62 13.14 -29.18 -5.22
CA GLY A 62 14.19 -29.30 -6.22
C GLY A 62 13.69 -29.68 -7.63
N ARG A 63 12.39 -29.48 -7.93
CA ARG A 63 11.79 -29.79 -9.23
C ARG A 63 10.51 -28.98 -9.50
N PRO A 64 10.13 -28.74 -10.76
CA PRO A 64 8.84 -28.15 -11.07
C PRO A 64 7.68 -29.06 -10.63
N LEU A 65 6.59 -28.40 -10.22
CA LEU A 65 5.32 -29.03 -9.90
C LEU A 65 4.44 -29.16 -11.14
N THR A 66 3.82 -30.33 -11.31
CA THR A 66 2.72 -30.49 -12.27
C THR A 66 1.48 -29.72 -11.80
N ASP A 67 0.55 -29.42 -12.70
CA ASP A 67 -0.70 -28.72 -12.35
C ASP A 67 -1.56 -29.54 -11.37
N THR A 68 -1.55 -30.87 -11.49
CA THR A 68 -2.25 -31.78 -10.57
C THR A 68 -1.66 -31.73 -9.17
N GLU A 69 -0.33 -31.75 -9.05
CA GLU A 69 0.35 -31.63 -7.76
C GLU A 69 0.10 -30.27 -7.11
N TRP A 70 0.16 -29.20 -7.91
CA TRP A 70 -0.13 -27.85 -7.44
C TRP A 70 -1.57 -27.72 -6.93
N ALA A 71 -2.55 -28.21 -7.69
CA ALA A 71 -3.94 -28.19 -7.26
C ALA A 71 -4.17 -29.00 -5.96
N ALA A 72 -3.52 -30.16 -5.82
CA ALA A 72 -3.61 -30.97 -4.60
C ALA A 72 -2.99 -30.24 -3.38
N ALA A 73 -1.87 -29.56 -3.57
CA ALA A 73 -1.23 -28.72 -2.57
C ALA A 73 -2.12 -27.54 -2.15
N GLU A 74 -2.73 -26.84 -3.10
CA GLU A 74 -3.68 -25.74 -2.84
C GLU A 74 -4.90 -26.20 -2.04
N ILE A 75 -5.44 -27.38 -2.36
CA ILE A 75 -6.57 -27.97 -1.61
C ILE A 75 -6.15 -28.30 -0.17
N ALA A 76 -4.97 -28.88 0.04
CA ALA A 76 -4.47 -29.20 1.37
C ALA A 76 -4.23 -27.95 2.21
N TRP A 77 -3.59 -26.94 1.61
CA TRP A 77 -3.37 -25.63 2.21
C TRP A 77 -4.71 -24.97 2.61
N SER A 78 -5.66 -24.90 1.68
CA SER A 78 -6.97 -24.26 1.91
C SER A 78 -7.76 -24.97 3.00
N ARG A 79 -7.74 -26.31 3.02
CA ARG A 79 -8.39 -27.10 4.07
C ARG A 79 -7.78 -26.84 5.44
N HIS A 80 -6.45 -26.71 5.51
CA HIS A 80 -5.76 -26.41 6.76
C HIS A 80 -6.19 -25.03 7.29
N MET A 81 -6.21 -24.02 6.43
CA MET A 81 -6.59 -22.65 6.81
C MET A 81 -8.06 -22.53 7.20
N ALA A 82 -8.97 -23.24 6.51
CA ALA A 82 -10.40 -23.22 6.84
C ALA A 82 -10.72 -23.76 8.25
N GLN A 83 -9.78 -24.45 8.89
CA GLN A 83 -9.92 -24.96 10.26
C GLN A 83 -9.38 -23.98 11.33
N ARG A 84 -8.81 -22.84 10.91
CA ARG A 84 -8.16 -21.89 11.82
C ARG A 84 -9.09 -20.74 12.16
N THR A 85 -9.04 -20.34 13.41
CA THR A 85 -9.65 -19.10 13.89
C THR A 85 -8.58 -18.02 13.94
N PRO A 86 -8.88 -16.79 13.50
CA PRO A 86 -7.89 -15.71 13.54
C PRO A 86 -7.48 -15.44 14.99
N THR A 87 -6.18 -15.32 15.22
CA THR A 87 -5.61 -14.98 16.53
C THR A 87 -4.99 -13.60 16.46
N LEU A 88 -5.26 -12.77 17.46
CA LEU A 88 -4.62 -11.45 17.57
C LEU A 88 -3.25 -11.58 18.22
N ARG A 89 -2.32 -10.74 17.77
CA ARG A 89 -1.09 -10.50 18.52
C ARG A 89 -1.40 -10.04 19.93
N HIS A 90 -0.53 -10.45 20.85
CA HIS A 90 -0.64 -10.07 22.25
C HIS A 90 -0.71 -8.54 22.41
N GLY A 91 -1.68 -8.07 23.18
CA GLY A 91 -1.89 -6.64 23.46
C GLY A 91 -2.51 -5.82 22.32
N ALA A 92 -2.75 -6.39 21.13
CA ALA A 92 -3.22 -5.64 19.97
C ALA A 92 -4.56 -4.93 20.24
N LYS A 93 -5.54 -5.62 20.84
CA LYS A 93 -6.86 -5.03 21.11
C LYS A 93 -6.77 -3.86 22.10
N GLN A 94 -6.03 -4.04 23.19
CA GLN A 94 -5.81 -2.99 24.21
C GLN A 94 -5.12 -1.77 23.60
N LEU A 95 -4.16 -2.00 22.70
CA LEU A 95 -3.49 -0.92 21.98
C LEU A 95 -4.45 -0.17 21.04
N LEU A 96 -5.29 -0.87 20.27
CA LEU A 96 -6.30 -0.25 19.41
C LEU A 96 -7.28 0.61 20.22
N GLU A 97 -7.65 0.17 21.43
CA GLU A 97 -8.46 0.94 22.38
C GLU A 97 -7.73 2.18 22.89
N ALA A 98 -6.47 2.03 23.29
CA ALA A 98 -5.63 3.13 23.81
C ALA A 98 -5.38 4.21 22.75
N VAL A 99 -5.06 3.83 21.51
CA VAL A 99 -4.86 4.75 20.38
C VAL A 99 -6.11 5.59 20.15
N ARG A 100 -7.30 4.96 20.16
CA ARG A 100 -8.58 5.68 20.03
C ARG A 100 -8.83 6.61 21.22
N ALA A 101 -8.52 6.17 22.45
CA ALA A 101 -8.69 6.98 23.65
C ALA A 101 -7.78 8.22 23.66
N GLN A 102 -6.63 8.18 22.98
CA GLN A 102 -5.72 9.30 22.77
C GLN A 102 -6.17 10.27 21.66
N GLY A 103 -7.32 10.02 21.03
CA GLY A 103 -7.87 10.89 19.98
C GLY A 103 -7.27 10.65 18.58
N HIS A 104 -6.53 9.55 18.40
CA HIS A 104 -6.06 9.11 17.09
C HIS A 104 -7.14 8.30 16.36
N THR A 105 -7.04 8.26 15.03
CA THR A 105 -7.92 7.44 14.19
C THR A 105 -7.16 6.27 13.60
N GLN A 106 -7.86 5.21 13.23
CA GLN A 106 -7.25 3.97 12.78
C GLN A 106 -8.02 3.38 11.61
N SER A 107 -7.32 2.74 10.70
CA SER A 107 -7.90 1.92 9.63
C SER A 107 -7.08 0.65 9.44
N LEU A 108 -7.64 -0.28 8.67
CA LEU A 108 -6.99 -1.54 8.35
C LEU A 108 -6.91 -1.68 6.83
N LEU A 109 -5.71 -1.98 6.32
CA LEU A 109 -5.45 -2.25 4.91
C LEU A 109 -4.69 -3.57 4.74
N SER A 110 -5.31 -4.54 4.08
CA SER A 110 -4.73 -5.85 3.79
C SER A 110 -4.83 -6.22 2.32
N LEU A 111 -3.88 -7.04 1.85
CA LEU A 111 -3.93 -7.65 0.51
C LEU A 111 -4.62 -9.02 0.51
N ALA A 112 -5.05 -9.51 1.68
CA ALA A 112 -5.98 -10.62 1.79
C ALA A 112 -7.35 -10.23 1.20
N SER A 113 -8.17 -11.25 0.90
CA SER A 113 -9.53 -11.04 0.38
C SER A 113 -10.33 -10.12 1.29
N HIS A 114 -11.02 -9.14 0.69
CA HIS A 114 -11.87 -8.22 1.42
C HIS A 114 -12.89 -8.92 2.32
N ALA A 115 -13.56 -9.96 1.80
CA ALA A 115 -14.53 -10.71 2.58
C ALA A 115 -13.88 -11.39 3.79
N THR A 116 -12.74 -12.06 3.60
CA THR A 116 -11.99 -12.73 4.67
C THR A 116 -11.58 -11.76 5.77
N VAL A 117 -11.03 -10.60 5.42
CA VAL A 117 -10.60 -9.59 6.39
C VAL A 117 -11.80 -9.11 7.23
N HIS A 118 -12.94 -8.84 6.59
CA HIS A 118 -14.14 -8.42 7.30
C HIS A 118 -14.68 -9.50 8.24
N ASP A 119 -14.74 -10.74 7.79
CA ASP A 119 -15.20 -11.86 8.61
C ASP A 119 -14.30 -12.07 9.83
N GLU A 120 -12.98 -12.00 9.65
CA GLU A 120 -12.01 -12.14 10.73
C GLU A 120 -12.07 -10.97 11.74
N VAL A 121 -12.15 -9.73 11.25
CA VAL A 121 -12.30 -8.53 12.08
C VAL A 121 -13.60 -8.55 12.88
N ALA A 122 -14.69 -9.03 12.28
CA ALA A 122 -15.97 -9.19 12.96
C ALA A 122 -15.90 -10.29 14.04
N ALA A 123 -15.31 -11.44 13.72
CA ALA A 123 -15.13 -12.54 14.68
C ALA A 123 -14.32 -12.11 15.92
N LEU A 124 -13.35 -11.20 15.73
CA LEU A 124 -12.52 -10.65 16.80
C LEU A 124 -13.12 -9.41 17.48
N ASN A 125 -14.30 -8.95 17.04
CA ASN A 125 -15.00 -7.76 17.54
C ASN A 125 -14.16 -6.47 17.46
N LEU A 126 -13.40 -6.28 16.38
CA LEU A 126 -12.50 -5.13 16.22
C LEU A 126 -13.08 -4.01 15.35
N GLY A 127 -14.20 -4.23 14.68
CA GLY A 127 -14.75 -3.30 13.68
C GLY A 127 -14.92 -1.86 14.20
N SER A 128 -15.27 -1.69 15.48
CA SER A 128 -15.47 -0.37 16.08
C SER A 128 -14.19 0.44 16.35
N HIS A 129 -13.01 -0.15 16.15
CA HIS A 129 -11.73 0.56 16.27
C HIS A 129 -11.32 1.24 14.96
N PHE A 130 -11.86 0.80 13.82
CA PHE A 130 -11.44 1.23 12.51
C PHE A 130 -12.48 2.14 11.85
N VAL A 131 -12.02 3.25 11.27
CA VAL A 131 -12.87 4.13 10.43
C VAL A 131 -13.06 3.58 9.03
N SER A 132 -12.13 2.73 8.56
CA SER A 132 -12.24 1.94 7.34
C SER A 132 -11.49 0.62 7.49
N ILE A 133 -11.98 -0.42 6.81
CA ILE A 133 -11.36 -1.74 6.72
C ILE A 133 -11.38 -2.10 5.24
N ASP A 134 -10.21 -2.28 4.65
CA ASP A 134 -10.08 -2.61 3.23
C ASP A 134 -9.16 -3.82 3.04
N GLY A 135 -9.75 -4.95 2.66
CA GLY A 135 -9.05 -6.01 1.95
C GLY A 135 -9.17 -5.88 0.42
N ARG A 136 -8.47 -6.75 -0.31
CA ARG A 136 -8.42 -6.80 -1.78
C ARG A 136 -9.79 -7.18 -2.38
N ARG A 137 -10.31 -6.35 -3.31
CA ARG A 137 -11.63 -6.53 -3.96
C ARG A 137 -11.56 -6.99 -5.43
N THR A 138 -10.67 -6.47 -6.29
CA THR A 138 -10.43 -6.89 -7.71
C THR A 138 -9.13 -6.26 -8.28
N SER A 139 -8.75 -6.59 -9.53
CA SER A 139 -7.36 -6.66 -10.05
C SER A 139 -6.73 -5.42 -10.71
N THR A 140 -7.38 -4.26 -10.77
CA THR A 140 -6.80 -3.10 -11.47
C THR A 140 -5.69 -2.41 -10.68
N ILE A 141 -5.69 -2.56 -9.36
CA ILE A 141 -4.70 -1.99 -8.46
C ILE A 141 -3.69 -3.06 -8.13
N THR A 142 -2.42 -2.77 -8.39
CA THR A 142 -1.36 -3.75 -8.23
C THR A 142 -0.55 -3.48 -6.96
N GLY A 143 -0.44 -4.49 -6.11
CA GLY A 143 0.39 -4.45 -4.90
C GLY A 143 -0.11 -3.52 -3.78
N LYS A 144 0.70 -3.40 -2.73
CA LYS A 144 0.38 -2.64 -1.52
C LYS A 144 0.31 -1.13 -1.77
N THR A 145 1.15 -0.60 -2.65
CA THR A 145 1.24 0.83 -2.95
C THR A 145 -0.06 1.39 -3.51
N GLY A 146 -0.58 0.82 -4.59
CA GLY A 146 -1.83 1.30 -5.18
C GLY A 146 -3.02 1.13 -4.21
N ALA A 147 -3.04 0.03 -3.45
CA ALA A 147 -4.08 -0.22 -2.46
C ALA A 147 -4.07 0.82 -1.33
N LEU A 148 -2.87 1.21 -0.86
CA LEU A 148 -2.72 2.26 0.14
C LEU A 148 -3.13 3.62 -0.40
N ALA A 149 -2.76 3.94 -1.65
CA ALA A 149 -3.15 5.20 -2.28
C ALA A 149 -4.67 5.37 -2.35
N GLU A 150 -5.39 4.33 -2.79
CA GLU A 150 -6.86 4.36 -2.82
C GLU A 150 -7.47 4.45 -1.41
N HIS A 151 -6.91 3.69 -0.47
CA HIS A 151 -7.37 3.69 0.91
C HIS A 151 -7.26 5.09 1.54
N LEU A 152 -6.12 5.75 1.38
CA LEU A 152 -5.92 7.12 1.88
C LEU A 152 -6.81 8.14 1.17
N PHE A 153 -7.01 7.99 -0.14
CA PHE A 153 -7.93 8.85 -0.89
C PHE A 153 -9.36 8.78 -0.34
N ALA A 154 -9.85 7.58 -0.01
CA ALA A 154 -11.19 7.38 0.54
C ALA A 154 -11.39 8.01 1.93
N LEU A 155 -10.30 8.29 2.65
CA LEU A 155 -10.34 8.89 3.98
C LEU A 155 -10.35 10.42 3.97
N VAL A 156 -10.22 11.06 2.81
CA VAL A 156 -10.29 12.53 2.68
C VAL A 156 -11.75 13.00 2.82
N PRO A 157 -12.06 14.07 3.58
CA PRO A 157 -11.14 15.00 4.28
C PRO A 157 -10.97 14.67 5.77
N THR A 158 -11.31 13.46 6.22
CA THR A 158 -11.29 13.08 7.64
C THR A 158 -9.88 12.84 8.20
N VAL A 159 -8.95 12.46 7.32
CA VAL A 159 -7.55 12.19 7.65
C VAL A 159 -6.64 13.23 6.98
N ASP A 160 -5.67 13.74 7.74
CA ASP A 160 -4.57 14.53 7.20
C ASP A 160 -3.52 13.57 6.59
N PRO A 161 -3.31 13.59 5.27
CA PRO A 161 -2.40 12.67 4.59
C PRO A 161 -0.92 12.86 4.96
N GLU A 162 -0.53 14.00 5.56
CA GLU A 162 0.84 14.21 6.06
C GLU A 162 1.06 13.60 7.46
N ARG A 163 -0.03 13.28 8.18
CA ARG A 163 -0.02 12.72 9.56
C ARG A 163 -0.48 11.26 9.58
N VAL A 164 -0.05 10.48 8.59
CA VAL A 164 -0.39 9.06 8.45
C VAL A 164 0.79 8.17 8.84
N LEU A 165 0.58 7.28 9.81
CA LEU A 165 1.47 6.19 10.20
C LEU A 165 0.99 4.89 9.54
N VAL A 166 1.89 4.13 8.94
CA VAL A 166 1.61 2.78 8.43
C VAL A 166 2.44 1.78 9.24
N ILE A 167 1.77 0.81 9.87
CA ILE A 167 2.40 -0.25 10.63
C ILE A 167 2.17 -1.58 9.91
N GLY A 168 3.26 -2.28 9.59
CA GLY A 168 3.22 -3.57 8.91
C GLY A 168 4.45 -4.42 9.21
N ASP A 169 4.49 -5.64 8.67
CA ASP A 169 5.53 -6.63 8.93
C ASP A 169 6.33 -7.02 7.68
N THR A 170 6.16 -6.26 6.59
CA THR A 170 6.86 -6.50 5.33
C THR A 170 7.51 -5.25 4.75
N LEU A 171 8.56 -5.44 3.97
CA LEU A 171 9.18 -4.42 3.13
C LEU A 171 8.18 -3.75 2.18
N ASP A 172 7.12 -4.46 1.77
CA ASP A 172 6.06 -3.91 0.93
C ASP A 172 5.21 -2.87 1.67
N ASP A 173 4.97 -3.03 2.97
CA ASP A 173 4.31 -2.01 3.80
C ASP A 173 5.15 -0.74 3.88
N ALA A 174 6.46 -0.89 4.13
CA ALA A 174 7.37 0.25 4.17
C ALA A 174 7.49 0.95 2.81
N HIS A 175 7.57 0.18 1.73
CA HIS A 175 7.64 0.70 0.38
C HIS A 175 6.34 1.45 0.01
N ALA A 176 5.18 0.86 0.27
CA ALA A 176 3.89 1.50 0.03
C ALA A 176 3.74 2.79 0.82
N ALA A 177 4.02 2.77 2.12
CA ALA A 177 3.94 3.95 2.98
C ALA A 177 4.83 5.08 2.47
N ARG A 178 6.10 4.79 2.15
CA ARG A 178 7.03 5.79 1.60
C ARG A 178 6.50 6.37 0.29
N THR A 179 6.05 5.49 -0.60
CA THR A 179 5.58 5.85 -1.93
C THR A 179 4.30 6.67 -1.89
N CYS A 180 3.43 6.44 -0.92
CA CYS A 180 2.19 7.20 -0.72
C CYS A 180 2.36 8.45 0.16
N GLY A 181 3.56 8.74 0.65
CA GLY A 181 3.78 9.93 1.48
C GLY A 181 3.51 9.73 2.98
N ALA A 182 3.20 8.51 3.42
CA ALA A 182 3.00 8.15 4.82
C ALA A 182 4.32 7.81 5.53
N HIS A 183 4.26 7.63 6.85
CA HIS A 183 5.38 7.30 7.72
C HIS A 183 5.36 5.80 8.05
N PRO A 184 6.33 5.00 7.58
CA PRO A 184 6.37 3.57 7.90
C PRO A 184 7.01 3.28 9.25
N VAL A 185 6.45 2.31 9.97
CA VAL A 185 7.15 1.59 11.04
C VAL A 185 6.91 0.10 10.85
N LEU A 186 7.98 -0.69 10.80
CA LEU A 186 7.88 -2.14 10.65
C LEU A 186 7.86 -2.83 12.01
N VAL A 187 7.10 -3.89 12.16
CA VAL A 187 7.03 -4.70 13.38
C VAL A 187 7.59 -6.10 13.14
N THR A 188 8.46 -6.56 14.04
CA THR A 188 9.03 -7.91 13.96
C THR A 188 8.02 -8.99 14.35
N GLY A 189 8.39 -10.27 14.17
CA GLY A 189 7.55 -11.41 14.53
C GLY A 189 6.47 -11.76 13.52
N GLY A 190 6.50 -11.15 12.32
CA GLY A 190 5.61 -11.45 11.20
C GLY A 190 6.25 -12.36 10.17
N LEU A 191 5.83 -12.23 8.91
CA LEU A 191 6.29 -12.98 7.77
C LEU A 191 7.80 -12.79 7.51
N GLN A 192 8.27 -11.54 7.46
CA GLN A 192 9.69 -11.26 7.18
C GLN A 192 10.55 -11.27 8.44
N THR A 193 11.82 -11.65 8.28
CA THR A 193 12.80 -11.69 9.36
C THR A 193 13.26 -10.29 9.76
N THR A 194 13.71 -10.12 11.00
CA THR A 194 14.21 -8.83 11.49
C THR A 194 15.32 -8.27 10.59
N ASP A 195 16.24 -9.13 10.12
CA ASP A 195 17.31 -8.76 9.20
C ASP A 195 16.78 -8.23 7.86
N GLN A 196 15.72 -8.83 7.32
CA GLN A 196 15.05 -8.35 6.11
C GLN A 196 14.41 -6.98 6.37
N LEU A 197 13.70 -6.80 7.49
CA LEU A 197 13.04 -5.53 7.81
C LEU A 197 14.02 -4.36 7.94
N HIS A 198 15.21 -4.59 8.49
CA HIS A 198 16.25 -3.55 8.58
C HIS A 198 16.73 -3.06 7.21
N GLN A 199 16.58 -3.85 6.13
CA GLN A 199 16.91 -3.42 4.76
C GLN A 199 15.99 -2.30 4.26
N ALA A 200 14.82 -2.10 4.88
CA ALA A 200 13.94 -0.98 4.55
C ALA A 200 14.57 0.38 4.85
N GLY A 201 15.50 0.45 5.81
CA GLY A 201 16.00 1.73 6.35
C GLY A 201 14.91 2.58 7.01
N VAL A 202 13.87 1.94 7.55
CA VAL A 202 12.78 2.56 8.34
C VAL A 202 12.87 2.07 9.78
N PRO A 203 12.20 2.72 10.75
CA PRO A 203 12.16 2.20 12.10
C PRO A 203 11.54 0.79 12.14
N VAL A 204 12.19 -0.10 12.91
CA VAL A 204 11.75 -1.48 13.16
C VAL A 204 11.53 -1.63 14.66
N ALA A 205 10.36 -2.13 15.05
CA ALA A 205 9.93 -2.28 16.44
C ALA A 205 9.66 -3.74 16.79
N GLU A 206 9.95 -4.11 18.04
CA GLU A 206 9.74 -5.47 18.55
C GLU A 206 8.30 -5.74 19.01
N SER A 207 7.47 -4.69 19.13
CA SER A 207 6.06 -4.79 19.51
C SER A 207 5.21 -3.73 18.82
N LEU A 208 3.89 -3.96 18.75
CA LEU A 208 2.94 -2.99 18.20
C LEU A 208 2.93 -1.69 19.00
N GLU A 209 3.05 -1.78 20.33
CA GLU A 209 3.11 -0.60 21.20
C GLU A 209 4.36 0.24 20.90
N ALA A 210 5.54 -0.38 20.80
CA ALA A 210 6.75 0.30 20.42
C ALA A 210 6.65 0.91 19.01
N ALA A 211 5.99 0.22 18.08
CA ALA A 211 5.77 0.74 16.73
C ALA A 211 4.94 2.03 16.73
N VAL A 212 3.87 2.08 17.52
CA VAL A 212 3.04 3.29 17.69
C VAL A 212 3.83 4.41 18.34
N GLN A 213 4.59 4.14 19.41
CA GLN A 213 5.39 5.16 20.09
C GLN A 213 6.45 5.78 19.18
N VAL A 214 7.17 4.94 18.43
CA VAL A 214 8.16 5.40 17.45
C VAL A 214 7.50 6.21 16.35
N GLY A 215 6.35 5.75 15.82
CA GLY A 215 5.61 6.47 14.79
C GLY A 215 5.10 7.84 15.23
N LEU A 216 4.55 7.93 16.45
CA LEU A 216 4.11 9.20 17.04
C LEU A 216 5.27 10.19 17.17
N ALA A 217 6.44 9.72 17.63
CA ALA A 217 7.63 10.56 17.77
C ALA A 217 8.21 11.03 16.41
N VAL A 218 7.91 10.33 15.31
CA VAL A 218 8.32 10.73 13.96
C VAL A 218 7.38 11.79 13.38
N ILE A 219 6.07 11.64 13.59
CA ILE A 219 5.05 12.52 13.00
C ILE A 219 4.89 13.83 13.78
N ASP A 220 5.14 13.82 15.09
CA ASP A 220 5.04 14.98 15.95
C ASP A 220 6.42 15.40 16.51
N PRO A 221 7.22 16.15 15.73
CA PRO A 221 8.58 16.51 16.12
C PRO A 221 8.66 17.51 17.28
N ASP A 222 7.57 18.13 17.73
CA ASP A 222 7.55 18.87 19.01
C ASP A 222 7.80 17.92 20.21
N ALA A 223 7.69 16.60 20.02
CA ALA A 223 8.16 15.57 20.95
C ALA A 223 9.68 15.30 20.87
N ARG A 224 10.38 15.81 19.84
CA ARG A 224 11.82 15.64 19.56
C ARG A 224 12.54 16.99 19.57
N ALA A 225 12.89 17.47 20.75
CA ALA A 225 14.19 18.10 20.84
C ALA A 225 15.26 17.03 20.51
N LEU A 226 15.97 17.22 19.39
CA LEU A 226 17.19 16.52 18.95
C LEU A 226 16.99 15.25 18.08
N HIS A 227 17.30 15.39 16.79
CA HIS A 227 18.15 14.51 15.94
C HIS A 227 17.78 14.73 14.48
N HIS A 228 18.67 15.39 13.73
CA HIS A 228 18.50 15.86 12.37
C HIS A 228 19.21 14.89 11.41
N ASP A 229 18.46 14.30 10.49
CA ASP A 229 18.96 13.74 9.22
C ASP A 229 17.94 14.14 8.13
N GLY A 230 18.42 14.79 7.07
CA GLY A 230 17.64 15.55 6.08
C GLY A 230 16.82 14.73 5.08
N ALA A 231 16.15 13.65 5.51
CA ALA A 231 15.31 12.80 4.66
C ALA A 231 13.80 12.98 4.88
N GLY A 232 13.37 14.02 5.61
CA GLY A 232 12.00 14.16 6.11
C GLY A 232 11.24 15.41 5.69
N GLU A 233 11.86 16.37 5.01
CA GLU A 233 11.21 17.66 4.74
C GLU A 233 10.53 17.64 3.36
N LEU A 234 9.20 17.74 3.36
CA LEU A 234 8.43 17.93 2.14
C LEU A 234 8.79 19.28 1.52
N ALA A 235 8.94 19.35 0.20
CA ALA A 235 9.01 20.62 -0.51
C ALA A 235 7.86 21.55 -0.06
N PRO A 236 8.05 22.88 0.01
CA PRO A 236 7.03 23.78 0.55
C PRO A 236 5.72 23.69 -0.22
N LEU A 237 4.62 24.06 0.44
CA LEU A 237 3.33 24.28 -0.23
C LEU A 237 3.47 25.38 -1.29
N PRO A 238 2.61 25.38 -2.32
CA PRO A 238 2.64 26.42 -3.34
C PRO A 238 2.26 27.78 -2.73
N ASP A 239 2.91 28.83 -3.22
CA ASP A 239 2.71 30.20 -2.74
C ASP A 239 1.61 30.90 -3.58
N HIS A 240 0.36 30.77 -3.13
CA HIS A 240 -0.76 31.53 -3.70
C HIS A 240 -1.86 31.80 -2.66
N ARG A 241 -2.70 32.81 -2.94
CA ARG A 241 -3.76 33.32 -2.04
C ARG A 241 -4.84 32.32 -1.60
N HIS A 242 -4.86 31.12 -2.18
CA HIS A 242 -5.91 30.12 -1.93
C HIS A 242 -5.43 28.96 -1.04
N VAL A 243 -4.13 28.87 -0.73
CA VAL A 243 -3.52 27.77 0.03
C VAL A 243 -4.17 27.50 1.40
N ASP A 244 -4.73 28.54 2.03
CA ASP A 244 -5.40 28.45 3.33
C ASP A 244 -6.92 28.28 3.26
N THR A 245 -7.50 28.26 2.06
CA THR A 245 -8.95 28.11 1.90
C THR A 245 -9.37 26.65 2.06
N THR A 246 -10.51 26.42 2.72
CA THR A 246 -11.02 25.05 2.97
C THR A 246 -11.25 24.25 1.68
N TRP A 247 -11.74 24.90 0.62
CA TRP A 247 -11.98 24.23 -0.66
C TRP A 247 -10.67 23.77 -1.29
N TRP A 248 -9.64 24.63 -1.28
CA TRP A 248 -8.35 24.30 -1.88
C TRP A 248 -7.64 23.24 -1.04
N ARG A 249 -7.67 23.31 0.29
CA ARG A 249 -7.13 22.25 1.15
C ARG A 249 -7.82 20.91 0.92
N THR A 250 -9.14 20.90 0.75
CA THR A 250 -9.88 19.67 0.41
C THR A 250 -9.43 19.11 -0.94
N LEU A 251 -9.30 19.97 -1.95
CA LEU A 251 -8.81 19.60 -3.27
C LEU A 251 -7.36 19.08 -3.21
N TRP A 252 -6.48 19.78 -2.51
CA TRP A 252 -5.09 19.41 -2.26
C TRP A 252 -4.98 18.05 -1.60
N HIS A 253 -5.75 17.79 -0.54
CA HIS A 253 -5.78 16.49 0.13
C HIS A 253 -6.27 15.37 -0.78
N ARG A 254 -7.23 15.62 -1.69
CA ARG A 254 -7.64 14.63 -2.70
C ARG A 254 -6.50 14.26 -3.65
N HIS A 255 -5.58 15.17 -3.93
CA HIS A 255 -4.41 14.91 -4.78
C HIS A 255 -3.17 14.49 -3.99
N ALA A 256 -3.26 14.37 -2.65
CA ALA A 256 -2.12 14.09 -1.77
C ALA A 256 -1.39 12.78 -2.09
N HIS A 257 -2.14 11.77 -2.57
CA HIS A 257 -1.60 10.49 -3.01
C HIS A 257 -0.61 10.64 -4.20
N VAL A 258 -0.65 11.75 -4.95
CA VAL A 258 0.33 12.10 -5.99
C VAL A 258 1.24 13.27 -5.55
N THR A 259 0.71 14.31 -4.89
CA THR A 259 1.50 15.50 -4.54
C THR A 259 2.51 15.26 -3.41
N ILE A 260 2.18 14.49 -2.35
CA ILE A 260 3.13 14.21 -1.28
C ILE A 260 4.34 13.42 -1.81
N PRO A 261 4.17 12.35 -2.62
CA PRO A 261 5.30 11.64 -3.20
C PRO A 261 6.20 12.52 -4.06
N LEU A 262 5.64 13.45 -4.83
CA LEU A 262 6.41 14.41 -5.62
C LEU A 262 7.15 15.42 -4.73
N ARG A 263 6.51 15.92 -3.68
CA ARG A 263 7.13 16.84 -2.70
C ARG A 263 8.27 16.20 -1.92
N ARG A 264 8.20 14.89 -1.64
CA ARG A 264 9.31 14.11 -1.07
C ARG A 264 10.52 14.00 -2.01
N ARG A 265 10.32 14.23 -3.31
CA ARG A 265 11.39 14.31 -4.32
C ARG A 265 11.91 15.75 -4.49
N GLY A 266 11.51 16.66 -3.61
CA GLY A 266 11.92 18.07 -3.65
C GLY A 266 11.15 18.93 -4.67
N LEU A 267 10.08 18.40 -5.28
CA LEU A 267 9.29 19.14 -6.27
C LEU A 267 8.22 19.98 -5.58
N VAL A 268 8.17 21.28 -5.90
CA VAL A 268 7.06 22.14 -5.45
C VAL A 268 5.87 21.86 -6.35
N CYS A 269 4.79 21.37 -5.73
CA CYS A 269 3.55 21.03 -6.42
C CYS A 269 2.47 22.10 -6.21
N ASP A 270 1.64 22.31 -7.23
CA ASP A 270 0.38 23.05 -7.13
C ASP A 270 -0.74 22.23 -7.76
N VAL A 271 -2.00 22.50 -7.38
CA VAL A 271 -3.19 21.92 -8.00
C VAL A 271 -4.08 23.04 -8.49
N GLU A 272 -4.16 23.16 -9.81
CA GLU A 272 -4.89 24.24 -10.49
C GLU A 272 -5.95 23.66 -11.42
N PHE A 273 -7.01 24.42 -11.66
CA PHE A 273 -8.04 24.03 -12.61
C PHE A 273 -7.59 24.39 -14.04
N GLY A 274 -7.51 23.41 -14.93
CA GLY A 274 -7.11 23.54 -16.32
C GLY A 274 -7.65 22.39 -17.17
N ASN A 275 -7.96 22.65 -18.44
CA ASN A 275 -8.51 21.65 -19.38
C ASN A 275 -9.74 20.89 -18.83
N ASN A 276 -10.68 21.62 -18.20
CA ASN A 276 -11.90 21.11 -17.56
C ASN A 276 -11.68 20.15 -16.37
N ASP A 277 -10.46 20.04 -15.84
CA ASP A 277 -10.19 19.26 -14.62
C ASP A 277 -9.13 19.95 -13.74
N TYR A 278 -8.76 19.31 -12.65
CA TYR A 278 -7.68 19.73 -11.77
C TYR A 278 -6.38 19.02 -12.16
N LEU A 279 -5.37 19.82 -12.50
CA LEU A 279 -4.05 19.37 -12.91
C LEU A 279 -3.06 19.64 -11.78
N ILE A 280 -2.17 18.67 -11.55
CA ILE A 280 -1.04 18.83 -10.66
C ILE A 280 0.12 19.41 -11.48
N HIS A 281 0.64 20.55 -11.06
CA HIS A 281 1.84 21.16 -11.60
C HIS A 281 3.01 20.92 -10.65
N ALA A 282 3.99 20.10 -11.04
CA ALA A 282 5.20 19.87 -10.25
C ALA A 282 6.40 20.56 -10.91
N ARG A 283 6.90 21.62 -10.26
CA ARG A 283 8.01 22.44 -10.76
C ARG A 283 9.35 21.73 -10.55
N LEU A 284 10.11 21.62 -11.63
CA LEU A 284 11.46 21.06 -11.65
C LEU A 284 12.50 22.16 -11.39
N PRO A 285 13.66 21.81 -10.81
CA PRO A 285 14.84 22.68 -10.86
C PRO A 285 15.25 22.94 -12.32
N GLY A 286 15.20 24.20 -12.78
CA GLY A 286 15.67 24.59 -14.13
C GLY A 286 14.58 24.85 -15.19
N ASN A 287 13.48 25.50 -14.82
CA ASN A 287 12.39 25.97 -15.69
C ASN A 287 11.50 24.88 -16.35
N GLY A 288 11.59 23.61 -15.95
CA GLY A 288 10.64 22.58 -16.41
C GLY A 288 9.44 22.42 -15.47
N VAL A 289 8.29 22.01 -16.00
CA VAL A 289 7.10 21.66 -15.20
C VAL A 289 6.54 20.32 -15.66
N LEU A 290 6.33 19.40 -14.71
CA LEU A 290 5.52 18.22 -14.94
C LEU A 290 4.05 18.59 -14.75
N ILE A 291 3.22 18.31 -15.75
CA ILE A 291 1.77 18.45 -15.68
C ILE A 291 1.17 17.06 -15.59
N ILE A 292 0.43 16.80 -14.53
CA ILE A 292 -0.14 15.48 -14.21
C ILE A 292 -1.64 15.62 -14.03
N GLY A 293 -2.40 14.83 -14.78
CA GLY A 293 -3.86 14.78 -14.70
C GLY A 293 -4.43 14.00 -15.88
N PRO A 294 -5.75 13.83 -15.98
CA PRO A 294 -6.34 13.21 -17.17
C PRO A 294 -6.16 14.07 -18.43
N GLN A 295 -5.96 15.38 -18.26
CA GLN A 295 -5.86 16.45 -19.27
C GLN A 295 -7.10 16.63 -20.16
N GLU A 296 -7.98 15.62 -20.29
CA GLU A 296 -9.32 15.72 -20.86
C GLU A 296 -10.19 14.62 -20.23
N ASP A 297 -11.15 14.98 -19.38
CA ASP A 297 -12.11 14.03 -18.80
C ASP A 297 -13.52 14.63 -18.70
N PRO A 298 -14.58 13.79 -18.66
CA PRO A 298 -15.95 14.26 -18.51
C PRO A 298 -16.15 14.88 -17.11
N PRO A 299 -17.01 15.92 -16.97
CA PRO A 299 -17.12 16.75 -15.76
C PRO A 299 -17.65 16.03 -14.50
N ASN A 300 -17.92 14.73 -14.57
CA ASN A 300 -18.56 13.95 -13.51
C ASN A 300 -17.59 13.06 -12.70
N LEU A 301 -16.29 13.07 -12.99
CA LEU A 301 -15.32 12.32 -12.20
C LEU A 301 -14.99 13.03 -10.89
N THR A 302 -14.64 12.24 -9.87
CA THR A 302 -14.20 12.79 -8.59
C THR A 302 -12.78 13.34 -8.77
N PRO A 303 -12.51 14.62 -8.47
CA PRO A 303 -11.17 15.19 -8.62
C PRO A 303 -10.11 14.36 -7.90
N GLY A 304 -8.99 14.11 -8.57
CA GLY A 304 -7.90 13.27 -8.09
C GLY A 304 -8.11 11.76 -8.25
N ARG A 305 -9.18 11.31 -8.93
CA ARG A 305 -9.39 9.89 -9.24
C ARG A 305 -9.84 9.67 -10.69
N PRO A 306 -8.94 9.91 -11.66
CA PRO A 306 -9.25 9.68 -13.07
C PRO A 306 -9.28 8.18 -13.39
N GLU A 307 -9.78 7.80 -14.57
CA GLU A 307 -9.67 6.40 -15.06
C GLU A 307 -8.23 6.05 -15.46
N GLY A 308 -7.41 7.05 -15.78
CA GLY A 308 -5.99 6.94 -16.05
C GLY A 308 -5.32 8.32 -16.04
N TRP A 309 -4.00 8.33 -16.02
CA TRP A 309 -3.21 9.55 -15.84
C TRP A 309 -2.37 9.85 -17.07
N LEU A 310 -2.32 11.12 -17.48
CA LEU A 310 -1.31 11.65 -18.38
C LEU A 310 -0.29 12.46 -17.57
N VAL A 311 0.99 12.23 -17.84
CA VAL A 311 2.10 13.02 -17.33
C VAL A 311 2.86 13.58 -18.50
N THR A 312 2.94 14.90 -18.58
CA THR A 312 3.75 15.58 -19.59
C THR A 312 4.79 16.48 -18.95
N LEU A 313 5.95 16.60 -19.59
CA LEU A 313 6.98 17.54 -19.23
C LEU A 313 6.94 18.72 -20.21
N GLU A 314 6.71 19.90 -19.66
CA GLU A 314 6.77 21.16 -20.41
C GLU A 314 8.03 21.93 -20.07
N HIS A 315 8.65 22.49 -21.11
CA HIS A 315 9.70 23.48 -21.02
C HIS A 315 9.27 24.74 -21.79
N PRO A 316 9.67 25.95 -21.36
CA PRO A 316 9.28 27.21 -22.00
C PRO A 316 9.55 27.27 -23.51
N ASP A 317 10.56 26.53 -23.98
CA ASP A 317 11.08 26.62 -25.35
C ASP A 317 10.98 25.30 -26.13
N GLN A 318 10.26 24.28 -25.64
CA GLN A 318 10.22 22.96 -26.28
C GLN A 318 8.81 22.36 -26.41
N ILE A 319 8.70 21.38 -27.30
CA ILE A 319 7.52 20.54 -27.48
C ILE A 319 7.27 19.75 -26.20
N GLN A 320 6.00 19.73 -25.77
CA GLN A 320 5.50 18.92 -24.65
C GLN A 320 5.89 17.44 -24.84
N ASP A 321 6.64 16.89 -23.89
CA ASP A 321 7.07 15.49 -23.91
C ASP A 321 6.17 14.63 -23.03
N VAL A 322 5.68 13.50 -23.56
CA VAL A 322 4.82 12.59 -22.79
C VAL A 322 5.69 11.63 -21.99
N VAL A 323 5.66 11.77 -20.67
CA VAL A 323 6.42 10.94 -19.73
C VAL A 323 5.69 9.64 -19.41
N TYR A 324 4.36 9.71 -19.26
CA TYR A 324 3.51 8.57 -18.90
C TYR A 324 2.08 8.81 -19.36
N ASP A 325 1.37 7.76 -19.76
CA ASP A 325 -0.02 7.87 -20.22
C ASP A 325 -0.77 6.54 -20.02
N SER A 326 -1.54 6.45 -18.93
CA SER A 326 -2.40 5.30 -18.60
C SER A 326 -3.88 5.53 -18.88
N ARG A 327 -4.23 6.59 -19.62
CA ARG A 327 -5.61 6.83 -20.05
C ARG A 327 -6.06 5.74 -21.04
N PRO A 328 -7.38 5.55 -21.24
CA PRO A 328 -7.88 4.66 -22.28
C PRO A 328 -7.24 4.95 -23.65
N GLY A 329 -6.64 3.94 -24.28
CA GLY A 329 -5.92 4.07 -25.56
C GLY A 329 -4.43 4.46 -25.43
N GLY A 330 -3.97 4.83 -24.24
CA GLY A 330 -2.57 5.17 -23.98
C GLY A 330 -1.64 3.95 -23.86
N PRO A 331 -0.31 4.14 -24.05
CA PRO A 331 0.68 3.07 -23.95
C PRO A 331 0.71 2.34 -22.60
N HIS A 332 0.27 3.00 -21.52
CA HIS A 332 0.25 2.46 -20.17
C HIS A 332 -1.17 2.14 -19.67
N GLN A 333 -2.18 2.09 -20.55
CA GLN A 333 -3.59 1.93 -20.18
C GLN A 333 -3.89 0.77 -19.22
N ARG A 334 -3.08 -0.30 -19.27
CA ARG A 334 -3.22 -1.49 -18.41
C ARG A 334 -3.09 -1.16 -16.91
N HIS A 335 -2.45 -0.05 -16.57
CA HIS A 335 -2.24 0.39 -15.20
C HIS A 335 -3.40 1.27 -14.68
N GLY A 336 -4.24 1.80 -15.57
CA GLY A 336 -5.40 2.62 -15.22
C GLY A 336 -5.06 3.72 -14.19
N PRO A 337 -5.78 3.81 -13.06
CA PRO A 337 -5.56 4.83 -12.04
C PRO A 337 -4.40 4.55 -11.08
N ASP A 338 -3.73 3.39 -11.18
CA ASP A 338 -2.64 3.01 -10.28
C ASP A 338 -1.48 4.01 -10.38
N ILE A 339 -1.19 4.68 -9.27
CA ILE A 339 -0.14 5.70 -9.21
C ILE A 339 1.27 5.10 -9.09
N ALA A 340 1.41 3.83 -8.74
CA ALA A 340 2.74 3.25 -8.53
C ALA A 340 3.56 3.21 -9.86
N PRO A 341 3.02 2.74 -11.00
CA PRO A 341 3.70 2.81 -12.29
C PRO A 341 3.93 4.25 -12.78
N LEU A 342 2.99 5.16 -12.47
CA LEU A 342 3.14 6.59 -12.75
C LEU A 342 4.36 7.18 -12.03
N LEU A 343 4.46 6.98 -10.72
CA LEU A 343 5.57 7.50 -9.92
C LEU A 343 6.91 6.89 -10.35
N GLN A 344 6.91 5.62 -10.74
CA GLN A 344 8.08 4.95 -11.31
C GLN A 344 8.53 5.61 -12.62
N ALA A 345 7.60 5.94 -13.53
CA ALA A 345 7.92 6.63 -14.78
C ALA A 345 8.51 8.04 -14.51
N ILE A 346 7.96 8.75 -13.52
CA ILE A 346 8.51 10.04 -13.08
C ILE A 346 9.92 9.88 -12.52
N ASP A 347 10.17 8.88 -11.67
CA ASP A 347 11.51 8.62 -11.12
C ASP A 347 12.56 8.37 -12.20
N VAL A 348 12.21 7.55 -13.20
CA VAL A 348 13.07 7.30 -14.37
C VAL A 348 13.34 8.62 -15.11
N ARG A 349 12.31 9.45 -15.32
CA ARG A 349 12.48 10.74 -16.01
C ARG A 349 13.36 11.70 -15.23
N LEU A 350 13.15 11.85 -13.92
CA LEU A 350 13.96 12.72 -13.06
C LEU A 350 15.41 12.24 -12.99
N THR A 351 15.64 10.93 -12.95
CA THR A 351 16.99 10.34 -13.01
C THR A 351 17.68 10.68 -14.33
N ASN A 352 16.98 10.56 -15.46
CA ASN A 352 17.51 10.91 -16.79
C ASN A 352 17.82 12.40 -16.92
N LEU A 353 17.14 13.26 -16.17
CA LEU A 353 17.41 14.70 -16.07
C LEU A 353 18.52 15.04 -15.06
N GLY A 354 19.06 14.05 -14.34
CA GLY A 354 20.07 14.25 -13.29
C GLY A 354 19.52 14.87 -12.01
N LEU A 355 18.20 14.86 -11.81
CA LEU A 355 17.52 15.49 -10.68
C LEU A 355 17.30 14.53 -9.50
N LEU A 356 17.44 13.22 -9.70
CA LEU A 356 17.43 12.21 -8.64
C LEU A 356 18.71 11.37 -8.68
N SER A 357 19.29 11.12 -7.50
CA SER A 357 20.44 10.24 -7.34
C SER A 357 19.96 8.83 -6.96
N ASN A 358 20.07 7.90 -7.90
CA ASN A 358 19.64 6.49 -7.91
C ASN A 358 18.19 6.20 -8.39
N PRO A 359 18.00 5.24 -9.30
CA PRO A 359 16.68 4.68 -9.56
C PRO A 359 16.20 3.87 -8.35
N PRO A 360 14.90 3.90 -7.99
CA PRO A 360 14.36 3.01 -6.97
C PRO A 360 14.62 1.56 -7.38
N ARG A 361 15.29 0.79 -6.51
CA ARG A 361 15.35 -0.66 -6.67
C ARG A 361 13.94 -1.19 -6.50
N THR A 362 13.39 -1.79 -7.54
CA THR A 362 12.14 -2.53 -7.47
C THR A 362 12.32 -3.66 -6.44
N PRO A 363 11.56 -3.69 -5.33
CA PRO A 363 11.30 -4.97 -4.70
C PRO A 363 10.55 -5.81 -5.74
N THR A 364 11.05 -6.99 -6.07
CA THR A 364 10.27 -8.00 -6.78
C THR A 364 8.93 -8.14 -6.07
N ALA A 365 7.82 -8.00 -6.81
CA ALA A 365 6.47 -8.03 -6.26
C ALA A 365 6.30 -9.14 -5.21
N THR A 366 6.27 -8.77 -3.94
CA THR A 366 6.05 -9.65 -2.79
C THR A 366 4.62 -9.52 -2.26
N SER A 367 3.64 -9.29 -3.12
CA SER A 367 2.25 -9.16 -2.68
C SER A 367 1.35 -10.28 -3.20
N GLY A 368 0.92 -11.14 -2.28
CA GLY A 368 -0.25 -12.00 -2.43
C GLY A 368 -0.05 -13.40 -1.88
N MET A 369 -0.64 -13.67 -0.72
CA MET A 369 -1.21 -14.99 -0.42
C MET A 369 -1.92 -15.50 -1.70
N PRO A 370 -1.59 -16.69 -2.24
CA PRO A 370 -2.32 -17.27 -3.36
C PRO A 370 -3.81 -17.26 -3.03
N LEU A 371 -4.59 -16.78 -3.99
CA LEU A 371 -6.04 -16.98 -3.96
C LEU A 371 -6.31 -18.49 -3.92
N PRO A 372 -7.30 -18.97 -3.16
CA PRO A 372 -7.83 -20.30 -3.44
C PRO A 372 -8.38 -20.31 -4.88
N PRO A 373 -8.05 -21.29 -5.73
CA PRO A 373 -8.62 -21.37 -7.06
C PRO A 373 -10.12 -21.74 -7.00
N GLY A 374 -10.95 -20.94 -7.66
CA GLY A 374 -12.23 -21.38 -8.23
C GLY A 374 -13.48 -21.30 -7.35
N ALA A 375 -14.05 -20.10 -7.21
CA ALA A 375 -15.51 -19.95 -7.24
C ALA A 375 -15.90 -19.44 -8.64
N GLY A 376 -15.92 -20.35 -9.62
CA GLY A 376 -16.63 -20.09 -10.87
C GLY A 376 -18.13 -19.94 -10.59
N PRO A 377 -18.90 -19.24 -11.45
CA PRO A 377 -20.34 -19.12 -11.28
C PRO A 377 -20.96 -20.52 -11.24
N LEU A 378 -21.75 -20.81 -10.21
CA LEU A 378 -22.67 -21.95 -10.25
C LEU A 378 -23.61 -21.72 -11.44
N GLU A 379 -23.44 -22.48 -12.52
CA GLU A 379 -24.44 -22.52 -13.58
C GLU A 379 -25.79 -22.93 -12.98
N PRO A 380 -26.90 -22.26 -13.33
CA PRO A 380 -28.22 -22.67 -12.88
C PRO A 380 -28.53 -24.06 -13.45
N GLY A 381 -28.82 -25.00 -12.55
CA GLY A 381 -29.04 -26.40 -12.86
C GLY A 381 -29.96 -26.63 -14.05
N ARG A 382 -29.50 -27.45 -15.00
CA ARG A 382 -30.37 -28.07 -15.99
C ARG A 382 -31.37 -28.98 -15.28
N ASN A 383 -32.60 -28.50 -15.16
CA ASN A 383 -33.76 -29.33 -14.87
C ASN A 383 -33.92 -30.37 -15.98
N HIS A 384 -33.49 -31.61 -15.73
CA HIS A 384 -34.04 -32.77 -16.41
C HIS A 384 -35.39 -33.10 -15.78
N ARG A 385 -36.47 -32.58 -16.37
CA ARG A 385 -37.79 -33.22 -16.27
C ARG A 385 -37.95 -34.18 -17.44
N ARG A 386 -38.44 -35.38 -17.10
CA ARG A 386 -39.09 -36.31 -18.03
C ARG A 386 -40.29 -35.66 -18.68
#